data_AF-A0A814NC19-F1
#
_entry.id   AF-A0A814NC19-F1
#
_cell.length_a   1.000
_cell.length_b   1.000
_cell.length_c   1.000
_cell.angle_alpha   90.00
_cell.angle_beta   90.00
_cell.angle_gamma   90.00
#
_symmetry.space_group_name_H-M   'P 1'
#
loop_
_entity.id
_entity.type
_entity.pdbx_description
1 polymer ?
#
loop_
_entity_poly.entity_id
_entity_poly.type
_entity_poly.pdbx_seq_one_letter_code
_entity_poly.pdbx_strand_id
1 'polypeptide(L)'
;MLIIDQKIAFVGGLDLCFGRWDDEFHRLTDLGKTNDTLSDIVSEIAQERKEIDDELSIETFEQVTEKIVQNADQIQVTTCSSIESIEGQKGSRNEEQSKKSQSMMDTKTRYFIGKDYSNLYKKKMKAVEKYYQDFIDRTVVPRAPWHDGGLVVFGEVARDAARHFIQRWNIHKYEKYLNNKSYPFLLPKTYDNKEELTVENWKEFLNSEPYKIDAQCVRSIGPWSAGTRITEISIQNAYIEMINAAKYFIYIENQYFVTLTNSSKIHNQVGDALYQRVLRAHTSAEKFRVYILLPLLPGYDNANTIRATLYYTMQSITKTEKSLFKRLEAAGKT
;
A
#
# COMPACT_ATOMS: atom_id res chain seq x y z
N MET A 1 3.15 13.07 -1.78
CA MET A 1 4.45 13.78 -1.76
C MET A 1 4.35 14.98 -0.84
N LEU A 2 5.30 15.12 0.08
CA LEU A 2 5.43 16.25 0.99
C LEU A 2 6.82 16.85 0.83
N ILE A 3 6.91 18.16 0.63
CA ILE A 3 8.19 18.85 0.39
C ILE A 3 8.31 20.02 1.37
N ILE A 4 9.43 20.09 2.09
CA ILE A 4 9.73 21.15 3.05
C ILE A 4 10.86 22.00 2.49
N ASP A 5 10.62 23.30 2.37
CA ASP A 5 11.56 24.33 1.92
C ASP A 5 12.25 24.09 0.56
N GLN A 6 11.75 23.14 -0.24
CA GLN A 6 12.43 22.61 -1.42
C GLN A 6 13.79 21.97 -1.09
N LYS A 7 13.96 21.43 0.11
CA LYS A 7 15.21 20.83 0.62
C LYS A 7 15.04 19.39 1.06
N ILE A 8 13.84 19.04 1.52
CA ILE A 8 13.45 17.70 1.92
C ILE A 8 12.21 17.31 1.13
N ALA A 9 12.20 16.12 0.56
CA ALA A 9 11.02 15.56 -0.07
C ALA A 9 10.75 14.13 0.41
N PHE A 10 9.52 13.88 0.83
CA PHE A 10 8.98 12.56 1.14
C PHE A 10 8.19 12.06 -0.08
N VAL A 11 8.59 10.91 -0.62
CA VAL A 11 8.03 10.29 -1.81
C VAL A 11 7.80 8.80 -1.53
N GLY A 12 6.71 8.21 -2.00
CA GLY A 12 6.37 6.82 -1.71
C GLY A 12 4.91 6.49 -1.99
N GLY A 13 4.47 5.31 -1.55
CA GLY A 13 3.08 4.87 -1.63
C GLY A 13 2.17 5.40 -0.51
N LEU A 14 2.77 5.91 0.58
CA LEU A 14 2.05 6.39 1.75
C LEU A 14 1.40 7.77 1.53
N ASP A 15 0.07 7.77 1.57
CA ASP A 15 -0.75 8.99 1.68
C ASP A 15 -0.98 9.38 3.15
N LEU A 16 -1.01 10.69 3.43
CA LEU A 16 -1.41 11.23 4.74
C LEU A 16 -2.92 11.11 4.94
N CYS A 17 -3.39 9.89 5.24
CA CYS A 17 -4.81 9.58 5.34
C CYS A 17 -5.07 8.37 6.24
N PHE A 18 -6.35 8.14 6.56
CA PHE A 18 -6.77 7.06 7.45
C PHE A 18 -6.37 5.66 6.94
N GLY A 19 -5.99 4.80 7.88
CA GLY A 19 -5.68 3.39 7.68
C GLY A 19 -4.26 3.11 7.17
N ARG A 20 -3.42 4.15 7.01
CA ARG A 20 -2.05 4.01 6.47
C ARG A 20 -0.97 3.89 7.53
N TRP A 21 -1.23 4.38 8.74
CA TRP A 21 -0.32 4.17 9.85
C TRP A 21 -0.29 2.67 10.18
N ASP A 22 0.91 2.13 10.39
CA ASP A 22 1.13 0.77 10.89
C ASP A 22 2.59 0.68 11.36
N ASP A 23 2.93 -0.43 12.01
CA ASP A 23 4.30 -0.80 12.35
C ASP A 23 4.55 -2.26 11.97
N GLU A 24 5.76 -2.77 12.25
CA GLU A 24 6.18 -4.12 11.89
C GLU A 24 5.34 -5.23 12.54
N PHE A 25 4.54 -4.92 13.56
CA PHE A 25 3.69 -5.89 14.24
C PHE A 25 2.37 -6.13 13.50
N HIS A 26 2.00 -5.27 12.54
CA HIS A 26 0.81 -5.42 11.70
C HIS A 26 -0.44 -5.82 12.51
N ARG A 27 -0.72 -5.08 13.59
CA ARG A 27 -1.74 -5.47 14.57
C ARG A 27 -3.12 -5.57 13.92
N LEU A 28 -3.80 -6.68 14.20
CA LEU A 28 -5.17 -6.95 13.75
C LEU A 28 -6.23 -6.32 14.67
N THR A 29 -5.91 -6.12 15.95
CA THR A 29 -6.83 -5.64 16.98
C THR A 29 -6.26 -4.41 17.69
N ASP A 30 -7.16 -3.54 18.14
CA ASP A 30 -6.83 -2.31 18.89
C ASP A 30 -7.99 -1.96 19.83
N LEU A 31 -8.15 -2.80 20.86
CA LEU A 31 -9.22 -2.69 21.85
C LEU A 31 -8.86 -1.74 23.02
N GLY A 32 -7.60 -1.30 23.10
CA GLY A 32 -7.05 -0.59 24.25
C GLY A 32 -6.58 -1.53 25.38
N LYS A 33 -6.10 -0.97 26.50
CA LYS A 33 -5.77 -1.78 27.68
C LYS A 33 -7.06 -2.24 28.36
N THR A 34 -7.39 -3.51 28.18
CA THR A 34 -8.29 -4.23 29.07
C THR A 34 -7.48 -4.66 30.29
N ASN A 35 -8.00 -4.41 31.51
CA ASN A 35 -7.36 -4.87 32.75
C ASN A 35 -7.06 -6.37 32.66
N ASP A 36 -5.78 -6.75 32.61
CA ASP A 36 -5.09 -8.03 32.93
C ASP A 36 -5.81 -9.40 32.81
N THR A 37 -6.97 -9.53 32.17
CA THR A 37 -7.67 -10.82 31.97
C THR A 37 -7.61 -11.34 30.54
N LEU A 38 -7.03 -10.58 29.60
CA LEU A 38 -6.91 -10.95 28.19
C LEU A 38 -5.57 -11.63 27.84
N SER A 39 -4.55 -11.54 28.69
CA SER A 39 -3.29 -12.27 28.51
C SER A 39 -3.51 -13.77 28.46
N ASP A 40 -4.40 -14.28 29.32
CA ASP A 40 -4.62 -15.71 29.52
C ASP A 40 -5.40 -16.31 28.34
N ILE A 41 -6.36 -15.55 27.79
CA ILE A 41 -7.13 -15.94 26.59
C ILE A 41 -6.25 -15.89 25.34
N VAL A 42 -5.36 -14.91 25.22
CA VAL A 42 -4.43 -14.79 24.08
C VAL A 42 -3.42 -15.94 24.08
N SER A 43 -2.97 -16.42 25.25
CA SER A 43 -2.13 -17.61 25.34
C SER A 43 -2.84 -18.89 24.92
N GLU A 44 -4.13 -19.06 25.25
CA GLU A 44 -4.91 -20.23 24.84
C GLU A 44 -5.15 -20.26 23.32
N ILE A 45 -5.50 -19.11 22.72
CA ILE A 45 -5.70 -19.00 21.26
C ILE A 45 -4.37 -19.20 20.49
N ALA A 46 -3.25 -18.73 21.04
CA ALA A 46 -1.94 -18.94 20.44
C ALA A 46 -1.51 -20.41 20.44
N GLN A 47 -2.03 -21.20 21.39
CA GLN A 47 -1.75 -22.62 21.51
C GLN A 47 -2.58 -23.44 20.50
N GLU A 48 -3.85 -23.12 20.30
CA GLU A 48 -4.70 -23.71 19.24
C GLU A 48 -4.17 -23.40 17.83
N ARG A 49 -3.63 -22.20 17.60
CA ARG A 49 -3.05 -21.82 16.30
C ARG A 49 -1.85 -22.67 15.88
N LYS A 50 -1.11 -23.19 16.86
CA LYS A 50 0.07 -24.03 16.63
C LYS A 50 -0.31 -25.43 16.14
N GLU A 51 -1.51 -25.91 16.46
CA GLU A 51 -2.02 -27.20 16.00
C GLU A 51 -2.59 -27.13 14.57
N ILE A 52 -3.03 -25.94 14.12
CA ILE A 52 -3.59 -25.73 12.78
C ILE A 52 -2.48 -25.55 11.72
N ASP A 53 -1.34 -24.94 12.08
CA ASP A 53 -0.22 -24.72 11.14
C ASP A 53 0.49 -26.03 10.73
N ASP A 54 0.31 -27.12 11.47
CA ASP A 54 0.86 -28.45 11.14
C ASP A 54 0.02 -29.20 10.08
N GLU A 55 -1.16 -28.70 9.70
CA GLU A 55 -2.09 -29.37 8.77
C GLU A 55 -2.26 -28.67 7.41
N LEU A 56 -1.62 -27.50 7.18
CA LEU A 56 -1.77 -26.78 5.91
C LEU A 56 -0.88 -27.37 4.79
N SER A 57 -1.46 -28.31 4.04
CA SER A 57 -0.93 -28.71 2.74
C SER A 57 -0.81 -27.48 1.83
N ILE A 58 0.33 -27.32 1.16
CA ILE A 58 0.59 -26.25 0.19
C ILE A 58 -0.36 -26.42 -1.00
N GLU A 59 -1.56 -25.84 -0.91
CA GLU A 59 -2.42 -25.64 -2.07
C GLU A 59 -1.74 -24.66 -3.03
N THR A 60 -1.73 -24.97 -4.33
CA THR A 60 -1.09 -24.09 -5.30
C THR A 60 -1.84 -22.75 -5.34
N PHE A 61 -1.12 -21.65 -5.58
CA PHE A 61 -1.68 -20.30 -5.68
C PHE A 61 -2.92 -20.24 -6.61
N GLU A 62 -2.96 -21.08 -7.64
CA GLU A 62 -4.10 -21.20 -8.56
C GLU A 62 -5.35 -21.77 -7.89
N GLN A 63 -5.22 -22.80 -7.04
CA GLN A 63 -6.34 -23.39 -6.29
C GLN A 63 -6.92 -22.41 -5.27
N VAL A 64 -6.04 -21.72 -4.54
CA VAL A 64 -6.44 -20.68 -3.57
C VAL A 64 -7.15 -19.54 -4.29
N THR A 65 -6.61 -19.09 -5.42
CA THR A 65 -7.20 -17.99 -6.21
C THR A 65 -8.53 -18.40 -6.84
N GLU A 66 -8.67 -19.62 -7.36
CA GLU A 66 -9.94 -20.10 -7.92
C GLU A 66 -11.02 -20.25 -6.86
N LYS A 67 -10.69 -20.79 -5.68
CA LYS A 67 -11.59 -20.83 -4.53
C LYS A 67 -12.00 -19.43 -4.09
N ILE A 68 -11.07 -18.48 -4.02
CA ILE A 68 -11.34 -17.08 -3.67
C ILE A 68 -12.24 -16.41 -4.72
N VAL A 69 -12.02 -16.65 -6.02
CA VAL A 69 -12.83 -16.08 -7.10
C VAL A 69 -14.25 -16.67 -7.12
N GLN A 70 -14.38 -17.99 -6.91
CA GLN A 70 -15.66 -18.69 -6.82
C GLN A 70 -16.45 -18.28 -5.58
N ASN A 71 -15.76 -18.10 -4.45
CA ASN A 71 -16.37 -17.71 -3.18
C ASN A 71 -16.35 -16.20 -2.94
N ALA A 72 -16.00 -15.38 -3.92
CA ALA A 72 -15.90 -13.91 -3.75
C ALA A 72 -17.20 -13.28 -3.22
N ASP A 73 -18.35 -13.86 -3.55
CA ASP A 73 -19.67 -13.43 -3.06
C ASP A 73 -20.00 -13.96 -1.66
N GLN A 74 -19.24 -14.95 -1.16
CA GLN A 74 -19.39 -15.63 0.12
C GLN A 74 -18.25 -15.36 1.12
N ILE A 75 -17.31 -14.44 0.84
CA ILE A 75 -16.24 -14.05 1.79
C ILE A 75 -16.82 -13.17 2.92
N GLN A 76 -17.83 -13.67 3.61
CA GLN A 76 -18.05 -13.40 5.01
C GLN A 76 -17.12 -14.34 5.77
N VAL A 77 -16.13 -13.77 6.46
CA VAL A 77 -15.35 -14.55 7.42
C VAL A 77 -16.37 -14.97 8.47
N THR A 78 -16.53 -16.28 8.63
CA THR A 78 -17.43 -16.90 9.60
C THR A 78 -17.18 -16.28 10.96
N THR A 79 -18.17 -15.54 11.45
CA THR A 79 -18.20 -15.09 12.85
C THR A 79 -18.28 -16.33 13.73
N CYS A 80 -17.42 -16.45 14.74
CA CYS A 80 -17.64 -17.41 15.83
C CYS A 80 -18.96 -17.06 16.53
N SER A 81 -20.06 -17.64 16.08
CA SER A 81 -21.35 -17.60 16.75
C SER A 81 -21.46 -18.84 17.63
N SER A 82 -20.90 -18.78 18.84
CA SER A 82 -21.16 -19.78 19.89
C SER A 82 -20.87 -19.18 21.26
N ILE A 83 -21.77 -18.31 21.74
CA ILE A 83 -22.07 -18.25 23.18
C ILE A 83 -23.59 -18.25 23.29
N GLU A 84 -24.12 -19.41 23.66
CA GLU A 84 -25.52 -19.63 23.95
C GLU A 84 -25.97 -18.82 25.18
N SER A 85 -27.24 -18.46 25.13
CA SER A 85 -28.09 -17.83 26.13
C SER A 85 -27.83 -18.23 27.59
N ILE A 86 -27.70 -17.22 28.46
CA ILE A 86 -28.10 -17.32 29.87
C ILE A 86 -29.11 -16.20 30.14
N GLU A 87 -30.39 -16.60 30.26
CA GLU A 87 -31.47 -15.77 30.79
C GLU A 87 -31.45 -15.76 32.33
N GLY A 88 -31.81 -14.60 32.91
CA GLY A 88 -32.15 -14.42 34.33
C GLY A 88 -31.30 -13.31 34.97
N GLN A 89 -31.79 -12.25 35.63
CA GLN A 89 -33.11 -11.91 36.15
C GLN A 89 -33.28 -10.37 36.14
N LYS A 90 -34.54 -9.94 36.12
CA LYS A 90 -34.99 -8.54 36.22
C LYS A 90 -34.50 -7.85 37.50
N GLY A 91 -33.85 -6.70 37.35
CA GLY A 91 -33.61 -5.71 38.38
C GLY A 91 -33.80 -4.30 37.82
N SER A 92 -34.63 -3.51 38.47
CA SER A 92 -35.19 -2.23 38.01
C SER A 92 -34.33 -1.03 38.43
N ARG A 93 -34.33 0.00 37.56
CA ARG A 93 -34.04 1.43 37.78
C ARG A 93 -32.60 1.97 37.60
N ASN A 94 -32.57 3.02 36.77
CA ASN A 94 -31.58 4.10 36.59
C ASN A 94 -30.42 3.87 35.59
N GLU A 95 -30.74 3.78 34.28
CA GLU A 95 -29.73 3.65 33.21
C GLU A 95 -29.59 4.85 32.24
N GLU A 96 -30.32 5.95 32.41
CA GLU A 96 -30.33 7.03 31.39
C GLU A 96 -29.32 8.16 31.58
N GLN A 97 -28.54 8.19 32.67
CA GLN A 97 -27.57 9.26 32.92
C GLN A 97 -26.09 8.84 32.96
N SER A 98 -25.74 7.54 32.92
CA SER A 98 -24.34 7.11 32.87
C SER A 98 -23.80 6.84 31.45
N LYS A 99 -24.66 6.62 30.45
CA LYS A 99 -24.23 6.24 29.09
C LYS A 99 -23.64 7.38 28.24
N LYS A 100 -23.79 8.65 28.63
CA LYS A 100 -23.24 9.79 27.87
C LYS A 100 -21.79 10.14 28.21
N SER A 101 -21.27 9.66 29.33
CA SER A 101 -19.93 10.05 29.82
C SER A 101 -18.85 9.02 29.49
N GLN A 102 -19.23 7.83 29.02
CA GLN A 102 -18.32 6.68 28.92
C GLN A 102 -17.73 6.45 27.50
N SER A 103 -18.21 7.18 26.48
CA SER A 103 -17.67 7.03 25.10
C SER A 103 -16.45 7.91 24.82
N MET A 104 -16.03 8.76 25.76
CA MET A 104 -15.01 9.79 25.54
C MET A 104 -13.70 9.56 26.31
N MET A 105 -13.58 8.48 27.10
CA MET A 105 -12.56 8.39 28.14
C MET A 105 -11.54 7.24 28.04
N ASP A 106 -11.32 6.66 26.85
CA ASP A 106 -10.17 5.74 26.69
C ASP A 106 -9.50 5.78 25.30
N THR A 107 -9.32 6.99 24.76
CA THR A 107 -8.51 7.21 23.54
C THR A 107 -7.01 7.19 23.83
N LYS A 108 -6.58 7.20 25.10
CA LYS A 108 -5.16 7.28 25.47
C LYS A 108 -4.38 5.99 25.27
N THR A 109 -5.05 4.85 25.06
CA THR A 109 -4.39 3.54 24.91
C THR A 109 -4.57 2.90 23.54
N ARG A 110 -5.17 3.62 22.57
CA ARG A 110 -5.48 3.07 21.25
C ARG A 110 -4.54 3.66 20.20
N TYR A 111 -4.04 2.80 19.32
CA TYR A 111 -3.18 3.22 18.21
C TYR A 111 -3.99 3.85 17.08
N PHE A 112 -5.12 3.25 16.73
CA PHE A 112 -5.92 3.62 15.55
C PHE A 112 -7.20 4.30 16.00
N ILE A 113 -7.26 5.62 15.96
CA ILE A 113 -8.40 6.37 16.52
C ILE A 113 -9.52 6.52 15.48
N GLY A 114 -10.75 6.15 15.86
CA GLY A 114 -11.94 6.41 15.05
C GLY A 114 -11.87 5.77 13.66
N LYS A 115 -11.93 6.62 12.62
CA LYS A 115 -11.85 6.20 11.21
C LYS A 115 -10.54 5.52 10.83
N ASP A 116 -9.48 5.71 11.62
CA ASP A 116 -8.18 5.11 11.35
C ASP A 116 -8.18 3.58 11.57
N TYR A 117 -9.04 3.09 12.47
CA TYR A 117 -9.31 1.65 12.59
C TYR A 117 -10.24 1.24 11.45
N SER A 118 -9.66 0.61 10.42
CA SER A 118 -10.36 0.36 9.16
C SER A 118 -10.03 -1.01 8.57
N ASN A 119 -11.00 -1.55 7.83
CA ASN A 119 -10.83 -2.74 7.00
C ASN A 119 -11.61 -2.56 5.70
N LEU A 120 -10.89 -2.17 4.64
CA LEU A 120 -11.48 -1.81 3.34
C LEU A 120 -12.17 -3.00 2.65
N TYR A 121 -11.78 -4.23 2.99
CA TYR A 121 -12.42 -5.44 2.46
C TYR A 121 -13.78 -5.72 3.10
N LYS A 122 -14.06 -5.13 4.27
CA LYS A 122 -15.30 -5.39 5.03
C LYS A 122 -16.29 -4.24 4.94
N LYS A 123 -15.81 -3.00 5.02
CA LYS A 123 -16.70 -1.85 5.01
C LYS A 123 -16.01 -0.62 4.45
N LYS A 124 -16.69 0.06 3.52
CA LYS A 124 -16.26 1.37 3.06
C LYS A 124 -16.38 2.42 4.15
N MET A 125 -15.34 3.25 4.27
CA MET A 125 -15.40 4.43 5.11
C MET A 125 -16.45 5.42 4.59
N LYS A 126 -17.32 5.90 5.48
CA LYS A 126 -18.34 6.93 5.23
C LYS A 126 -18.29 7.96 6.34
N ALA A 127 -18.86 9.15 6.10
CA ALA A 127 -18.92 10.25 7.06
C ALA A 127 -17.52 10.58 7.62
N VAL A 128 -16.58 10.90 6.72
CA VAL A 128 -15.16 11.14 7.03
C VAL A 128 -14.95 12.34 7.96
N GLU A 129 -15.90 13.28 7.94
CA GLU A 129 -15.96 14.42 8.85
C GLU A 129 -16.16 14.01 10.32
N LYS A 130 -16.68 12.81 10.58
CA LYS A 130 -16.78 12.22 11.93
C LYS A 130 -15.54 11.38 12.25
N TYR A 131 -14.37 12.00 12.17
CA TYR A 131 -13.08 11.32 12.18
C TYR A 131 -12.78 10.53 13.47
N TYR A 132 -13.25 10.97 14.63
CA TYR A 132 -13.11 10.24 15.90
C TYR A 132 -14.09 9.08 16.07
N GLN A 133 -15.07 8.93 15.17
CA GLN A 133 -16.10 7.90 15.30
C GLN A 133 -15.74 6.65 14.52
N ASP A 134 -15.70 5.51 15.23
CA ASP A 134 -15.59 4.19 14.61
C ASP A 134 -16.75 3.96 13.63
N PHE A 135 -16.45 3.23 12.56
CA PHE A 135 -17.46 2.83 11.57
C PHE A 135 -17.58 1.32 11.41
N ILE A 136 -16.67 0.57 12.03
CA ILE A 136 -16.67 -0.89 12.17
C ILE A 136 -16.56 -1.24 13.65
N ASP A 137 -17.16 -2.36 14.05
CA ASP A 137 -17.07 -2.86 15.41
C ASP A 137 -15.72 -3.54 15.63
N ARG A 138 -14.90 -2.98 16.51
CA ARG A 138 -13.54 -3.47 16.80
C ARG A 138 -13.53 -4.84 17.47
N THR A 139 -14.62 -5.22 18.13
CA THR A 139 -14.72 -6.51 18.85
C THR A 139 -14.98 -7.68 17.91
N VAL A 140 -15.48 -7.40 16.70
CA VAL A 140 -15.88 -8.42 15.72
C VAL A 140 -15.04 -8.35 14.45
N VAL A 141 -14.65 -7.14 14.02
CA VAL A 141 -13.95 -6.93 12.76
C VAL A 141 -12.50 -6.52 13.04
N PRO A 142 -11.50 -7.36 12.69
CA PRO A 142 -10.10 -6.94 12.75
C PRO A 142 -9.84 -5.85 11.72
N ARG A 143 -8.93 -4.93 12.01
CA ARG A 143 -8.45 -3.98 11.00
C ARG A 143 -7.67 -4.72 9.93
N ALA A 144 -7.55 -4.11 8.74
CA ALA A 144 -6.65 -4.59 7.71
C ALA A 144 -5.27 -3.92 7.90
N PRO A 145 -4.19 -4.68 8.15
CA PRO A 145 -2.84 -4.13 8.19
C PRO A 145 -2.46 -3.44 6.88
N TRP A 146 -1.59 -2.44 7.01
CA TRP A 146 -1.06 -1.68 5.89
C TRP A 146 0.45 -1.84 5.83
N HIS A 147 0.93 -2.41 4.72
CA HIS A 147 2.34 -2.54 4.41
C HIS A 147 2.66 -1.67 3.21
N ASP A 148 3.63 -0.76 3.35
CA ASP A 148 3.94 0.24 2.33
C ASP A 148 5.39 0.74 2.46
N GLY A 149 5.88 1.37 1.40
CA GLY A 149 7.22 1.92 1.31
C GLY A 149 7.22 3.43 1.06
N GLY A 150 8.12 4.12 1.76
CA GLY A 150 8.40 5.54 1.55
C GLY A 150 9.88 5.82 1.66
N LEU A 151 10.32 6.89 0.99
CA LEU A 151 11.67 7.42 1.08
C LEU A 151 11.63 8.91 1.38
N VAL A 152 12.63 9.36 2.12
CA VAL A 152 12.96 10.78 2.28
C VAL A 152 14.26 11.06 1.53
N VAL A 153 14.25 12.09 0.70
CA VAL A 153 15.42 12.58 -0.03
C VAL A 153 15.71 14.01 0.35
N PHE A 154 16.99 14.36 0.29
CA PHE A 154 17.52 15.66 0.65
C PHE A 154 18.23 16.28 -0.54
N GLY A 155 18.46 17.59 -0.48
CA GLY A 155 19.35 18.24 -1.40
C GLY A 155 18.73 18.53 -2.78
N GLU A 156 19.52 18.31 -3.83
CA GLU A 156 19.14 18.60 -5.22
C GLU A 156 17.94 17.77 -5.69
N VAL A 157 17.87 16.50 -5.30
CA VAL A 157 16.76 15.60 -5.67
C VAL A 157 15.44 16.06 -5.03
N ALA A 158 15.48 16.61 -3.81
CA ALA A 158 14.30 17.21 -3.20
C ALA A 158 13.83 18.47 -3.96
N ARG A 159 14.76 19.23 -4.58
CA ARG A 159 14.41 20.36 -5.46
C ARG A 159 13.80 19.89 -6.78
N ASP A 160 14.23 18.76 -7.32
CA ASP A 160 13.62 18.17 -8.50
C ASP A 160 12.16 17.76 -8.23
N ALA A 161 11.91 17.14 -7.08
CA ALA A 161 10.56 16.87 -6.58
C ALA A 161 9.75 18.18 -6.41
N ALA A 162 10.35 19.22 -5.84
CA ALA A 162 9.72 20.54 -5.72
C ALA A 162 9.36 21.15 -7.07
N ARG A 163 10.24 21.04 -8.08
CA ARG A 163 9.98 21.52 -9.44
C ARG A 163 8.78 20.81 -10.06
N HIS A 164 8.64 19.50 -9.87
CA HIS A 164 7.46 18.77 -10.30
C HIS A 164 6.18 19.32 -9.65
N PHE A 165 6.19 19.57 -8.33
CA PHE A 165 5.06 20.17 -7.62
C PHE A 165 4.72 21.56 -8.16
N ILE A 166 5.72 22.44 -8.27
CA ILE A 166 5.58 23.82 -8.74
C ILE A 166 5.01 23.88 -10.16
N GLN A 167 5.51 23.02 -11.05
CA GLN A 167 5.00 22.89 -12.41
C GLN A 167 3.49 22.61 -12.41
N ARG A 168 3.06 21.58 -11.68
CA ARG A 168 1.64 21.20 -11.62
C ARG A 168 0.79 22.29 -10.97
N TRP A 169 1.27 22.88 -9.87
CA TRP A 169 0.57 23.97 -9.17
C TRP A 169 0.34 25.16 -10.10
N ASN A 170 1.39 25.64 -10.77
CA ASN A 170 1.31 26.82 -11.63
C ASN A 170 0.36 26.62 -12.82
N ILE A 171 0.29 25.39 -13.36
CA ILE A 171 -0.65 25.06 -14.45
C ILE A 171 -2.08 25.06 -13.96
N HIS A 172 -2.37 24.40 -12.83
CA HIS A 172 -3.72 24.40 -12.25
C HIS A 172 -4.16 25.81 -11.86
N LYS A 173 -3.23 26.62 -11.31
CA LYS A 173 -3.49 28.02 -11.05
C LYS A 173 -3.81 28.77 -12.34
N TYR A 174 -3.02 28.61 -13.40
CA TYR A 174 -3.24 29.27 -14.68
C TYR A 174 -4.61 28.91 -15.28
N GLU A 175 -4.99 27.63 -15.24
CA GLU A 175 -6.24 27.14 -15.85
C GLU A 175 -7.50 27.56 -15.08
N LYS A 176 -7.46 27.58 -13.74
CA LYS A 176 -8.67 27.73 -12.91
C LYS A 176 -8.70 28.98 -12.03
N TYR A 177 -7.54 29.54 -11.71
CA TYR A 177 -7.38 30.56 -10.66
C TYR A 177 -6.41 31.67 -11.06
N LEU A 178 -6.34 32.00 -12.36
CA LEU A 178 -5.36 32.95 -12.91
C LEU A 178 -5.35 34.28 -12.15
N ASN A 179 -6.53 34.87 -12.00
CA ASN A 179 -6.72 36.18 -11.38
C ASN A 179 -6.87 36.12 -9.84
N ASN A 180 -6.95 34.93 -9.24
CA ASN A 180 -7.11 34.80 -7.81
C ASN A 180 -5.75 34.95 -7.10
N LYS A 181 -5.56 36.08 -6.40
CA LYS A 181 -4.32 36.42 -5.68
C LYS A 181 -4.07 35.57 -4.43
N SER A 182 -5.09 34.91 -3.88
CA SER A 182 -4.94 34.03 -2.71
C SER A 182 -4.13 32.77 -3.02
N TYR A 183 -3.99 32.43 -4.30
CA TYR A 183 -3.13 31.34 -4.77
C TYR A 183 -1.93 31.96 -5.49
N PRO A 184 -0.73 32.04 -4.90
CA PRO A 184 0.43 32.61 -5.57
C PRO A 184 0.98 31.66 -6.66
N PHE A 185 1.64 32.20 -7.67
CA PHE A 185 2.54 31.37 -8.48
C PHE A 185 3.76 31.00 -7.65
N LEU A 186 4.24 29.76 -7.81
CA LEU A 186 5.41 29.27 -7.10
C LEU A 186 6.63 29.30 -8.01
N LEU A 187 7.81 29.54 -7.41
CA LEU A 187 9.09 29.60 -8.11
C LEU A 187 10.05 28.54 -7.54
N PRO A 188 10.81 27.85 -8.41
CA PRO A 188 11.85 26.93 -7.95
C PRO A 188 13.05 27.71 -7.40
N LYS A 189 13.61 27.25 -6.28
CA LYS A 189 14.86 27.81 -5.71
C LYS A 189 16.10 27.35 -6.51
N THR A 190 17.15 28.16 -6.55
CA THR A 190 18.39 27.93 -7.34
C THR A 190 19.34 26.90 -6.73
N TYR A 191 19.97 26.05 -7.53
CA TYR A 191 20.87 24.99 -7.04
C TYR A 191 22.22 25.52 -6.50
N ASP A 192 22.51 26.82 -6.65
CA ASP A 192 23.83 27.40 -6.38
C ASP A 192 24.22 27.35 -4.89
N ASN A 193 23.26 27.51 -3.98
CA ASN A 193 23.55 27.49 -2.54
C ASN A 193 23.59 26.05 -1.99
N LYS A 194 24.76 25.42 -2.10
CA LYS A 194 25.00 24.05 -1.64
C LYS A 194 24.97 23.90 -0.12
N GLU A 195 25.36 24.91 0.63
CA GLU A 195 25.33 24.87 2.11
C GLU A 195 23.90 24.73 2.63
N GLU A 196 22.93 25.30 1.90
CA GLU A 196 21.50 25.17 2.21
C GLU A 196 20.90 23.79 1.89
N LEU A 197 21.60 22.95 1.13
CA LEU A 197 21.16 21.63 0.68
C LEU A 197 21.67 20.49 1.58
N THR A 198 22.41 20.84 2.63
CA THR A 198 23.01 19.93 3.59
C THR A 198 21.97 19.24 4.47
N VAL A 199 22.27 18.01 4.89
CA VAL A 199 21.38 17.24 5.80
C VAL A 199 21.68 17.55 7.26
N GLU A 200 22.83 18.17 7.52
CA GLU A 200 23.34 18.56 8.83
C GLU A 200 22.30 19.31 9.67
N ASN A 201 21.55 20.22 9.05
CA ASN A 201 20.50 21.00 9.73
C ASN A 201 19.27 20.18 10.14
N TRP A 202 19.18 18.92 9.73
CA TRP A 202 18.00 18.08 9.91
C TRP A 202 18.30 16.78 10.66
N LYS A 203 19.56 16.53 11.00
CA LYS A 203 19.98 15.29 11.68
C LYS A 203 19.22 15.02 12.97
N GLU A 204 18.85 16.07 13.72
CA GLU A 204 18.09 15.93 14.96
C GLU A 204 16.68 15.37 14.79
N PHE A 205 16.10 15.47 13.58
CA PHE A 205 14.77 14.95 13.26
C PHE A 205 14.79 13.55 12.63
N LEU A 206 15.99 12.99 12.41
CA LEU A 206 16.14 11.68 11.77
C LEU A 206 16.38 10.61 12.84
N ASN A 207 15.61 9.52 12.72
CA ASN A 207 15.81 8.33 13.56
C ASN A 207 17.09 7.56 13.18
N SER A 208 17.68 7.84 12.02
CA SER A 208 18.90 7.21 11.52
C SER A 208 19.69 8.16 10.62
N GLU A 209 21.01 7.97 10.55
CA GLU A 209 21.87 8.73 9.64
C GLU A 209 21.52 8.40 8.17
N PRO A 210 21.35 9.42 7.31
CA PRO A 210 21.03 9.23 5.91
C PRO A 210 22.24 8.71 5.13
N TYR A 211 21.97 7.92 4.09
CA TYR A 211 23.00 7.41 3.19
C TYR A 211 23.23 8.37 2.02
N LYS A 212 24.50 8.55 1.64
CA LYS A 212 24.85 9.26 0.42
C LYS A 212 24.65 8.34 -0.78
N ILE A 213 23.76 8.73 -1.69
CA ILE A 213 23.41 7.97 -2.88
C ILE A 213 23.38 8.88 -4.11
N ASP A 214 23.57 8.30 -5.29
CA ASP A 214 23.17 8.92 -6.55
C ASP A 214 21.68 8.63 -6.77
N ALA A 215 20.87 9.68 -6.88
CA ALA A 215 19.43 9.56 -7.01
C ALA A 215 18.89 10.44 -8.14
N GLN A 216 17.87 9.95 -8.82
CA GLN A 216 17.23 10.62 -9.93
C GLN A 216 15.70 10.57 -9.74
N CYS A 217 15.05 11.73 -9.82
CA CYS A 217 13.59 11.78 -9.86
C CYS A 217 13.07 11.26 -11.20
N VAL A 218 12.10 10.36 -11.14
CA VAL A 218 11.33 9.85 -12.29
C VAL A 218 9.84 10.08 -12.06
N ARG A 219 9.06 10.22 -13.14
CA ARG A 219 7.63 10.53 -13.07
C ARG A 219 6.85 10.00 -14.29
N SER A 220 5.54 9.97 -14.14
CA SER A 220 4.58 9.72 -15.21
C SER A 220 3.67 10.93 -15.35
N ILE A 221 3.87 11.72 -16.41
CA ILE A 221 3.09 12.95 -16.65
C ILE A 221 2.76 13.13 -18.12
N GLY A 222 1.73 13.92 -18.42
CA GLY A 222 1.38 14.27 -19.79
C GLY A 222 0.66 15.62 -19.89
N PRO A 223 0.13 15.95 -21.08
CA PRO A 223 -0.50 17.23 -21.33
C PRO A 223 -1.58 17.60 -20.32
N TRP A 224 -2.46 16.66 -19.97
CA TRP A 224 -3.58 16.93 -19.06
C TRP A 224 -3.18 17.07 -17.59
N SER A 225 -2.05 16.48 -17.15
CA SER A 225 -1.69 16.40 -15.73
C SER A 225 -0.62 17.41 -15.30
N ALA A 226 0.25 17.80 -16.23
CA ALA A 226 1.36 18.71 -15.99
C ALA A 226 1.67 19.64 -17.18
N GLY A 227 0.73 19.80 -18.13
CA GLY A 227 0.83 20.76 -19.25
C GLY A 227 2.04 20.56 -20.15
N THR A 228 2.64 19.36 -20.15
CA THR A 228 3.79 19.05 -21.01
C THR A 228 3.32 18.76 -22.42
N ARG A 229 4.10 19.17 -23.43
CA ARG A 229 3.81 18.82 -24.83
C ARG A 229 4.04 17.34 -25.11
N ILE A 230 5.01 16.74 -24.43
CA ILE A 230 5.39 15.34 -24.58
C ILE A 230 5.05 14.61 -23.27
N THR A 231 4.44 13.43 -23.41
CA THR A 231 4.20 12.54 -22.28
C THR A 231 5.54 11.99 -21.78
N GLU A 232 5.79 12.15 -20.49
CA GLU A 232 6.96 11.59 -19.83
C GLU A 232 6.59 10.26 -19.19
N ILE A 233 7.36 9.22 -19.51
CA ILE A 233 7.20 7.85 -19.00
C ILE A 233 8.49 7.36 -18.30
N SER A 234 9.20 8.28 -17.65
CA SER A 234 10.54 8.02 -17.09
C SER A 234 10.52 6.94 -16.01
N ILE A 235 9.41 6.75 -15.28
CA ILE A 235 9.23 5.62 -14.35
C ILE A 235 9.33 4.28 -15.09
N GLN A 236 8.58 4.10 -16.19
CA GLN A 236 8.60 2.84 -16.94
C GLN A 236 9.99 2.56 -17.53
N ASN A 237 10.63 3.61 -18.07
CA ASN A 237 11.96 3.49 -18.65
C ASN A 237 12.98 3.05 -17.58
N ALA A 238 12.97 3.68 -16.40
CA ALA A 238 13.83 3.30 -15.29
C ALA A 238 13.58 1.86 -14.83
N TYR A 239 12.32 1.43 -14.72
CA TYR A 239 11.99 0.03 -14.42
C TYR A 239 12.64 -0.94 -15.41
N ILE A 240 12.46 -0.70 -16.72
CA ILE A 240 13.01 -1.56 -17.78
C ILE A 240 14.53 -1.57 -17.74
N GLU A 241 15.16 -0.41 -17.58
CA GLU A 241 16.62 -0.27 -17.50
C GLU A 241 17.19 -1.03 -16.29
N MET A 242 16.61 -0.86 -15.11
CA MET A 242 17.04 -1.55 -13.89
C MET A 242 16.87 -3.07 -13.99
N ILE A 243 15.76 -3.54 -14.57
CA ILE A 243 15.53 -4.97 -14.81
C ILE A 243 16.61 -5.54 -15.76
N ASN A 244 16.89 -4.83 -16.85
CA ASN A 244 17.89 -5.27 -17.82
C ASN A 244 19.31 -5.24 -17.25
N ALA A 245 19.63 -4.28 -16.38
CA ALA A 245 20.93 -4.14 -15.74
C ALA A 245 21.16 -5.13 -14.57
N ALA A 246 20.10 -5.67 -13.98
CA ALA A 246 20.17 -6.55 -12.80
C ALA A 246 21.10 -7.76 -13.03
N LYS A 247 21.99 -8.06 -12.09
CA LYS A 247 22.96 -9.17 -12.21
C LYS A 247 22.57 -10.43 -11.45
N TYR A 248 22.02 -10.29 -10.25
CA TYR A 248 21.83 -11.43 -9.33
C TYR A 248 20.37 -11.73 -9.00
N PHE A 249 19.61 -10.73 -8.59
CA PHE A 249 18.19 -10.91 -8.31
C PHE A 249 17.42 -9.60 -8.52
N ILE A 250 16.10 -9.74 -8.59
CA ILE A 250 15.14 -8.65 -8.55
C ILE A 250 14.14 -8.94 -7.43
N TYR A 251 13.83 -7.93 -6.63
CA TYR A 251 12.80 -7.96 -5.60
C TYR A 251 11.77 -6.87 -5.92
N ILE A 252 10.50 -7.24 -6.04
CA ILE A 252 9.39 -6.34 -6.34
C ILE A 252 8.34 -6.54 -5.27
N GLU A 253 8.09 -5.51 -4.47
CA GLU A 253 6.84 -5.35 -3.74
C GLU A 253 5.98 -4.34 -4.48
N ASN A 254 4.75 -4.70 -4.84
CA ASN A 254 3.87 -3.77 -5.50
C ASN A 254 2.39 -4.08 -5.23
N GLN A 255 1.56 -3.06 -5.24
CA GLN A 255 0.11 -3.24 -5.06
C GLN A 255 -0.52 -3.98 -6.26
N TYR A 256 0.04 -3.81 -7.45
CA TYR A 256 -0.47 -4.40 -8.69
C TYR A 256 0.65 -5.04 -9.53
N PHE A 257 0.29 -6.11 -10.23
CA PHE A 257 1.15 -6.73 -11.24
C PHE A 257 0.35 -7.00 -12.51
N VAL A 258 0.13 -5.94 -13.29
CA VAL A 258 -0.60 -5.99 -14.55
C VAL A 258 0.33 -5.65 -15.71
N THR A 259 0.78 -6.66 -16.43
CA THR A 259 1.70 -6.55 -17.56
C THR A 259 1.52 -7.72 -18.52
N LEU A 260 1.53 -7.46 -19.82
CA LEU A 260 1.31 -8.52 -20.81
C LEU A 260 1.99 -8.17 -22.13
N THR A 261 2.82 -9.08 -22.62
CA THR A 261 3.54 -8.90 -23.90
C THR A 261 2.58 -8.89 -25.08
N ASN A 262 2.83 -8.00 -26.04
CA ASN A 262 2.08 -7.89 -27.31
C ASN A 262 0.56 -7.88 -27.10
N SER A 263 0.10 -7.14 -26.08
CA SER A 263 -1.31 -6.91 -25.82
C SER A 263 -1.78 -5.63 -26.49
N SER A 264 -2.96 -5.67 -27.11
CA SER A 264 -3.62 -4.47 -27.62
C SER A 264 -4.24 -3.62 -26.51
N LYS A 265 -4.36 -4.15 -25.29
CA LYS A 265 -4.98 -3.49 -24.14
C LYS A 265 -3.98 -3.08 -23.04
N ILE A 266 -2.87 -3.80 -22.93
CA ILE A 266 -1.84 -3.59 -21.90
C ILE A 266 -0.55 -3.21 -22.61
N HIS A 267 -0.04 -2.02 -22.35
CA HIS A 267 1.05 -1.42 -23.15
C HIS A 267 2.39 -1.35 -22.43
N ASN A 268 2.42 -1.48 -21.09
CA ASN A 268 3.69 -1.45 -20.36
C ASN A 268 4.54 -2.68 -20.69
N GLN A 269 5.86 -2.53 -20.64
CA GLN A 269 6.81 -3.56 -21.06
C GLN A 269 7.57 -4.19 -19.88
N VAL A 270 7.11 -3.99 -18.64
CA VAL A 270 7.79 -4.48 -17.43
C VAL A 270 7.86 -6.01 -17.42
N GLY A 271 6.77 -6.70 -17.72
CA GLY A 271 6.73 -8.16 -17.81
C GLY A 271 7.58 -8.73 -18.94
N ASP A 272 7.68 -8.01 -20.06
CA ASP A 272 8.57 -8.41 -21.15
C ASP A 272 10.04 -8.29 -20.73
N ALA A 273 10.43 -7.18 -20.10
CA ALA A 273 11.78 -6.99 -19.56
C ALA A 273 12.15 -8.08 -18.54
N LEU A 274 11.23 -8.44 -17.63
CA LEU A 274 11.44 -9.53 -16.67
C LEU A 274 11.68 -10.86 -17.39
N TYR A 275 10.83 -11.20 -18.36
CA TYR A 275 10.98 -12.41 -19.16
C TYR A 275 12.35 -12.46 -19.86
N GLN A 276 12.72 -11.39 -20.57
CA GLN A 276 13.99 -11.32 -21.29
C GLN A 276 15.19 -11.43 -20.35
N ARG A 277 15.11 -10.80 -19.16
CA ARG A 277 16.18 -10.87 -18.17
C ARG A 277 16.37 -12.28 -17.62
N VAL A 278 15.28 -12.98 -17.31
CA VAL A 278 15.33 -14.38 -16.84
C VAL A 278 15.86 -15.29 -17.94
N LEU A 279 15.39 -15.12 -19.17
CA LEU A 279 15.87 -15.87 -20.33
C LEU A 279 17.38 -15.67 -20.55
N ARG A 280 17.88 -14.42 -20.46
CA ARG A 280 19.31 -14.11 -20.55
C ARG A 280 20.14 -14.83 -19.49
N ALA A 281 19.70 -14.83 -18.23
CA ALA A 281 20.39 -15.54 -17.14
C ALA A 281 20.47 -17.03 -17.44
N HIS A 282 19.35 -17.63 -17.85
CA HIS A 282 19.34 -19.04 -18.19
C HIS A 282 20.29 -19.39 -19.34
N THR A 283 20.25 -18.63 -20.44
CA THR A 283 21.13 -18.85 -21.60
C THR A 283 22.60 -18.72 -21.22
N SER A 284 22.92 -17.88 -20.23
CA SER A 284 24.28 -17.67 -19.72
C SER A 284 24.65 -18.60 -18.56
N ALA A 285 23.77 -19.56 -18.19
CA ALA A 285 23.91 -20.44 -17.03
C ALA A 285 24.16 -19.69 -15.70
N GLU A 286 23.61 -18.48 -15.56
CA GLU A 286 23.72 -17.66 -14.36
C GLU A 286 22.62 -17.99 -13.34
N LYS A 287 22.99 -18.05 -12.05
CA LYS A 287 22.01 -18.12 -10.98
C LYS A 287 21.34 -16.76 -10.80
N PHE A 288 20.09 -16.64 -11.24
CA PHE A 288 19.30 -15.42 -11.14
C PHE A 288 17.93 -15.68 -10.52
N ARG A 289 17.43 -14.77 -9.68
CA ARG A 289 16.14 -14.93 -8.98
C ARG A 289 15.26 -13.70 -9.10
N VAL A 290 13.96 -13.91 -9.27
CA VAL A 290 12.96 -12.83 -9.26
C VAL A 290 11.94 -13.15 -8.18
N TYR A 291 11.77 -12.21 -7.25
CA TYR A 291 10.80 -12.29 -6.16
C TYR A 291 9.76 -11.20 -6.37
N ILE A 292 8.48 -11.59 -6.40
CA ILE A 292 7.36 -10.66 -6.59
C ILE A 292 6.38 -10.87 -5.43
N LEU A 293 6.26 -9.88 -4.56
CA LEU A 293 5.33 -9.85 -3.44
C LEU A 293 4.15 -8.96 -3.81
N LEU A 294 2.94 -9.55 -3.77
CA LEU A 294 1.68 -8.90 -4.10
C LEU A 294 0.69 -9.09 -2.94
N PRO A 295 -0.26 -8.15 -2.75
CA PRO A 295 -1.37 -8.40 -1.85
C PRO A 295 -2.18 -9.59 -2.36
N LEU A 296 -2.63 -10.45 -1.43
CA LEU A 296 -3.47 -11.60 -1.75
C LEU A 296 -4.78 -11.18 -2.45
N LEU A 297 -5.33 -10.04 -2.03
CA LEU A 297 -6.53 -9.43 -2.60
C LEU A 297 -6.34 -7.93 -2.84
N PRO A 298 -6.80 -7.40 -3.99
CA PRO A 298 -6.89 -5.98 -4.23
C PRO A 298 -7.71 -5.25 -3.15
N GLY A 299 -7.21 -4.14 -2.62
CA GLY A 299 -7.83 -3.37 -1.53
C GLY A 299 -9.08 -2.58 -1.92
N TYR A 300 -10.15 -3.28 -2.32
CA TYR A 300 -11.45 -2.69 -2.68
C TYR A 300 -12.59 -3.35 -1.90
N ASP A 301 -13.72 -2.66 -1.82
CA ASP A 301 -14.99 -3.15 -1.26
C ASP A 301 -15.95 -3.69 -2.33
N ASN A 302 -15.62 -3.53 -3.61
CA ASN A 302 -16.45 -3.89 -4.74
C ASN A 302 -15.97 -5.19 -5.41
N ALA A 303 -16.82 -6.23 -5.39
CA ALA A 303 -16.52 -7.54 -5.95
C ALA A 303 -16.14 -7.51 -7.44
N ASN A 304 -16.78 -6.68 -8.26
CA ASN A 304 -16.46 -6.59 -9.69
C ASN A 304 -15.09 -5.95 -9.92
N THR A 305 -14.72 -4.94 -9.14
CA THR A 305 -13.38 -4.33 -9.19
C THR A 305 -12.31 -5.31 -8.74
N ILE A 306 -12.57 -6.10 -7.69
CA ILE A 306 -11.68 -7.17 -7.23
C ILE A 306 -11.49 -8.20 -8.35
N ARG A 307 -12.59 -8.72 -8.91
CA ARG A 307 -12.57 -9.72 -10.00
C ARG A 307 -11.80 -9.21 -11.22
N ALA A 308 -12.05 -7.97 -11.66
CA ALA A 308 -11.36 -7.39 -12.81
C ALA A 308 -9.85 -7.25 -12.55
N THR A 309 -9.46 -6.81 -11.35
CA THR A 309 -8.06 -6.65 -10.98
C THR A 309 -7.34 -8.00 -10.90
N LEU A 310 -7.97 -8.98 -10.24
CA LEU A 310 -7.45 -10.35 -10.16
C LEU A 310 -7.34 -10.97 -11.55
N TYR A 311 -8.35 -10.80 -12.41
CA TYR A 311 -8.32 -11.28 -13.78
C TYR A 311 -7.05 -10.81 -14.51
N TYR A 312 -6.78 -9.50 -14.55
CA TYR A 312 -5.58 -9.00 -15.24
C TYR A 312 -4.27 -9.39 -14.55
N THR A 313 -4.27 -9.52 -13.22
CA THR A 313 -3.10 -10.03 -12.48
C THR A 313 -2.80 -11.48 -12.89
N MET A 314 -3.82 -12.34 -12.92
CA MET A 314 -3.67 -13.73 -13.32
C MET A 314 -3.27 -13.89 -14.80
N GLN A 315 -3.83 -13.05 -15.68
CA GLN A 315 -3.40 -12.98 -17.09
C GLN A 315 -1.93 -12.54 -17.22
N SER A 316 -1.39 -11.77 -16.28
CA SER A 316 0.01 -11.34 -16.31
C SER A 316 0.95 -12.46 -15.83
N ILE A 317 0.52 -13.27 -14.87
CA ILE A 317 1.36 -14.25 -14.19
C ILE A 317 1.26 -15.64 -14.85
N THR A 318 0.08 -16.29 -14.91
CA THR A 318 -0.02 -17.71 -15.31
C THR A 318 -1.09 -18.09 -16.34
N LYS A 319 -2.13 -17.27 -16.60
CA LYS A 319 -3.35 -17.77 -17.27
C LYS A 319 -3.35 -17.82 -18.81
N THR A 320 -2.41 -17.18 -19.50
CA THR A 320 -2.34 -17.14 -20.97
C THR A 320 -0.96 -17.51 -21.48
N GLU A 321 -0.84 -17.87 -22.76
CA GLU A 321 0.47 -18.06 -23.43
C GLU A 321 1.35 -16.80 -23.40
N LYS A 322 0.75 -15.61 -23.21
CA LYS A 322 1.47 -14.34 -23.08
C LYS A 322 1.91 -14.03 -21.65
N SER A 323 1.44 -14.81 -20.68
CA SER A 323 1.76 -14.65 -19.26
C SER A 323 3.23 -14.98 -18.98
N LEU A 324 3.80 -14.34 -17.97
CA LEU A 324 5.22 -14.46 -17.63
C LEU A 324 5.64 -15.91 -17.41
N PHE A 325 4.93 -16.67 -16.56
CA PHE A 325 5.28 -18.06 -16.28
C PHE A 325 5.09 -18.97 -17.49
N LYS A 326 3.98 -18.83 -18.23
CA LYS A 326 3.72 -19.68 -19.42
C LYS A 326 4.78 -19.50 -20.50
N ARG A 327 5.28 -18.29 -20.68
CA ARG A 327 6.40 -18.04 -21.59
C ARG A 327 7.70 -18.69 -21.12
N LEU A 328 7.97 -18.67 -19.81
CA LEU A 328 9.14 -19.34 -19.22
C LEU A 328 9.02 -20.87 -19.33
N GLU A 329 7.85 -21.43 -19.04
CA GLU A 329 7.53 -22.86 -19.23
C GLU A 329 7.74 -23.28 -20.69
N ALA A 330 7.21 -22.52 -21.65
CA ALA A 330 7.35 -22.81 -23.08
C ALA A 330 8.81 -22.75 -23.56
N ALA A 331 9.65 -21.95 -22.90
CA ALA A 331 11.09 -21.92 -23.16
C ALA A 331 11.87 -23.03 -22.42
N GLY A 332 11.18 -23.87 -21.62
CA GLY A 332 11.76 -24.96 -20.81
C GLY A 332 12.54 -24.46 -19.60
N LYS A 333 12.09 -23.36 -18.97
CA LYS A 333 12.87 -22.56 -17.99
C LYS A 333 12.27 -22.51 -16.58
N THR A 334 11.32 -23.38 -16.26
CA THR A 334 10.65 -23.49 -14.95
C THR A 334 10.90 -24.83 -14.31
#